data_AF-G8LUZ3-F1
#
_entry.id   AF-G8LUZ3-F1
#
_cell.length_a   1.000
_cell.length_b   1.000
_cell.length_c   1.000
_cell.angle_alpha   90.00
_cell.angle_beta   90.00
_cell.angle_gamma   90.00
#
_symmetry.space_group_name_H-M   'P 1'
#
loop_
_entity.id
_entity.type
_entity.pdbx_description
1 polymer ?
#
loop_
_entity_poly.entity_id
_entity_poly.type
_entity_poly.pdbx_seq_one_letter_code
_entity_poly.pdbx_strand_id
1 'polypeptide(L)'
;MIKDVTVQINSAVKYKLNGNEFIPKNVDGSKMDTLIYNGRSYVPLRAIADAFKVAVDWDGATSTIILGEREGKGVSLLDLKPRLEDFFYDTEYLVITSDKDALTFHGDTEVVFNFGIDSVSKSKSATKIFVSLEKKFQTLKFYTWTTDNDGKLVIWDTTNKSSIELKRFDIPKNELKEIEVNVGGVDSLLIEFGGYNKTKFVIAEPYLK
;
A
#
# COMPACT_ATOMS: atom_id res chain seq x y z
N MET A 1 -4.73 -26.77 17.57
CA MET A 1 -5.98 -27.33 18.15
C MET A 1 -6.90 -26.16 18.45
N ILE A 2 -8.11 -26.16 17.91
CA ILE A 2 -9.15 -25.16 18.21
C ILE A 2 -10.05 -25.74 19.30
N LYS A 3 -10.49 -24.91 20.26
CA LYS A 3 -11.38 -25.31 21.36
C LYS A 3 -12.49 -24.29 21.53
N ASP A 4 -13.70 -24.78 21.79
CA ASP A 4 -14.83 -23.93 22.09
C ASP A 4 -14.75 -23.38 23.51
N VAL A 5 -15.12 -22.11 23.67
CA VAL A 5 -15.21 -21.42 24.96
C VAL A 5 -16.49 -20.58 25.00
N THR A 6 -17.09 -20.47 26.18
CA THR A 6 -18.15 -19.49 26.43
C THR A 6 -17.52 -18.19 26.93
N VAL A 7 -17.92 -17.07 26.34
CA VAL A 7 -17.48 -15.72 26.71
C VAL A 7 -18.68 -14.86 27.07
N GLN A 8 -18.45 -13.80 27.85
CA GLN A 8 -19.47 -12.78 28.12
C GLN A 8 -19.24 -11.59 27.18
N ILE A 9 -20.33 -10.97 26.69
CA ILE A 9 -20.27 -9.74 25.92
C ILE A 9 -20.58 -8.58 26.86
N ASN A 10 -19.68 -7.59 26.93
CA ASN A 10 -19.86 -6.40 27.74
C ASN A 10 -19.88 -5.13 26.88
N SER A 11 -21.09 -4.66 26.57
CA SER A 11 -21.33 -3.46 25.77
C SER A 11 -21.10 -2.15 26.54
N ALA A 12 -20.92 -2.21 27.87
CA ALA A 12 -20.71 -1.05 28.73
C ALA A 12 -19.25 -0.58 28.79
N VAL A 13 -18.31 -1.39 28.30
CA VAL A 13 -16.89 -0.98 28.18
C VAL A 13 -16.78 0.19 27.21
N LYS A 14 -16.13 1.26 27.67
CA LYS A 14 -15.87 2.47 26.89
C LYS A 14 -14.39 2.54 26.53
N TYR A 15 -14.10 3.00 25.32
CA TYR A 15 -12.73 3.20 24.87
C TYR A 15 -12.45 4.69 24.69
N LYS A 16 -11.20 5.07 25.00
CA LYS A 16 -10.68 6.39 24.66
C LYS A 16 -9.36 6.24 23.92
N LEU A 17 -9.20 7.01 22.85
CA LEU A 17 -7.97 7.13 22.09
C LEU A 17 -7.55 8.60 22.09
N ASN A 18 -6.35 8.89 22.59
CA ASN A 18 -5.85 10.26 22.75
C ASN A 18 -6.84 11.17 23.49
N GLY A 19 -7.48 10.64 24.54
CA GLY A 19 -8.48 11.34 25.35
C GLY A 19 -9.90 11.41 24.77
N ASN A 20 -10.05 11.15 23.47
CA ASN A 20 -11.34 11.21 22.76
C ASN A 20 -12.06 9.86 22.80
N GLU A 21 -13.39 9.88 22.72
CA GLU A 21 -14.19 8.65 22.60
C GLU A 21 -13.77 7.86 21.35
N PHE A 22 -13.55 6.56 21.53
CA PHE A 22 -13.23 5.63 20.47
C PHE A 22 -14.26 4.51 20.47
N ILE A 23 -14.73 4.13 19.28
CA ILE A 23 -15.68 3.03 19.12
C ILE A 23 -15.02 2.02 18.18
N PRO A 24 -14.54 0.87 18.71
CA PRO A 24 -14.05 -0.21 17.88
C PRO A 24 -15.15 -0.68 16.92
N LYS A 25 -14.81 -0.86 15.63
CA LYS A 25 -15.76 -1.27 14.60
C LYS A 25 -15.27 -2.51 13.84
N ASN A 26 -16.22 -3.30 13.37
CA ASN A 26 -16.02 -4.35 12.38
C ASN A 26 -15.77 -3.76 10.99
N VAL A 27 -15.41 -4.63 10.04
CA VAL A 27 -15.21 -4.28 8.63
C VAL A 27 -16.47 -3.66 8.00
N ASP A 28 -17.66 -4.09 8.43
CA ASP A 28 -18.95 -3.56 7.98
C ASP A 28 -19.35 -2.24 8.67
N GLY A 29 -18.52 -1.72 9.58
CA GLY A 29 -18.77 -0.50 10.35
C GLY A 29 -19.62 -0.69 11.61
N SER A 30 -20.11 -1.91 11.89
CA SER A 30 -20.83 -2.20 13.13
C SER A 30 -19.93 -2.09 14.36
N LYS A 31 -20.48 -1.66 15.49
CA LYS A 31 -19.75 -1.56 16.76
C LYS A 31 -19.32 -2.97 17.21
N MET A 32 -18.08 -3.09 17.68
CA MET A 32 -17.61 -4.30 18.38
C MET A 32 -17.69 -4.10 19.89
N ASP A 33 -18.49 -4.95 20.55
CA ASP A 33 -18.52 -5.03 21.99
C ASP A 33 -17.32 -5.82 22.54
N THR A 34 -16.99 -5.59 23.81
CA THR A 34 -15.82 -6.20 24.43
C THR A 34 -16.16 -7.60 24.91
N LEU A 35 -15.31 -8.57 24.54
CA LEU A 35 -15.44 -9.93 25.05
C LEU A 35 -14.75 -10.04 26.41
N ILE A 36 -15.42 -10.64 27.38
CA ILE A 36 -14.85 -10.97 28.69
C ILE A 36 -14.70 -12.48 28.78
N TYR A 37 -13.47 -12.93 29.00
CA TYR A 37 -13.15 -14.34 29.24
C TYR A 37 -12.26 -14.46 30.47
N ASN A 38 -12.69 -15.25 31.46
CA ASN A 38 -12.02 -15.41 32.75
C ASN A 38 -11.69 -14.07 33.44
N GLY A 39 -12.65 -13.14 33.44
CA GLY A 39 -12.51 -11.82 34.07
C GLY A 39 -11.57 -10.85 33.33
N ARG A 40 -11.08 -11.20 32.14
CA ARG A 40 -10.21 -10.35 31.32
C ARG A 40 -10.94 -9.84 30.08
N SER A 41 -10.69 -8.59 29.74
CA SER A 41 -11.16 -7.97 28.50
C SER A 41 -10.28 -8.36 27.32
N TYR A 42 -10.90 -8.82 26.24
CA TYR A 42 -10.28 -9.09 24.96
C TYR A 42 -10.76 -8.05 23.96
N VAL A 43 -9.81 -7.28 23.44
CA VAL A 43 -10.10 -6.13 22.57
C VAL A 43 -9.92 -6.53 21.10
N PRO A 44 -10.71 -5.97 20.17
CA PRO A 44 -10.55 -6.28 18.75
C PRO A 44 -9.24 -5.71 18.19
N LEU A 45 -8.27 -6.59 17.94
CA LEU A 45 -6.92 -6.21 17.48
C LEU A 45 -6.95 -5.30 16.25
N ARG A 46 -7.73 -5.66 15.21
CA ARG A 46 -7.81 -4.89 13.96
C ARG A 46 -8.34 -3.47 14.16
N ALA A 47 -9.31 -3.27 15.04
CA ALA A 47 -9.86 -1.95 15.32
C ALA A 47 -8.82 -1.06 16.03
N ILE A 48 -8.06 -1.63 16.98
CA ILE A 48 -6.98 -0.92 17.66
C ILE A 48 -5.85 -0.59 16.67
N ALA A 49 -5.42 -1.56 15.87
CA ALA A 49 -4.35 -1.35 14.90
C ALA A 49 -4.70 -0.29 13.84
N ASP A 50 -5.94 -0.31 13.31
CA ASP A 50 -6.41 0.71 12.35
C ASP A 50 -6.39 2.11 12.96
N ALA A 51 -6.71 2.23 14.25
CA ALA A 51 -6.66 3.49 14.99
C ALA A 51 -5.24 4.07 15.10
N PHE A 52 -4.22 3.21 15.05
CA PHE A 52 -2.80 3.58 15.07
C PHE A 52 -2.11 3.46 13.70
N LYS A 53 -2.86 3.21 12.62
CA LYS A 53 -2.31 3.03 11.25
C LYS A 53 -1.25 1.92 11.17
N VAL A 54 -1.45 0.86 11.96
CA VAL A 54 -0.61 -0.34 11.94
C VAL A 54 -1.29 -1.38 11.04
N ALA A 55 -0.54 -1.89 10.06
CA ALA A 55 -1.03 -2.95 9.18
C ALA A 55 -1.27 -4.25 9.95
N VAL A 56 -2.31 -5.01 9.58
CA VAL A 56 -2.60 -6.32 10.18
C VAL A 56 -2.86 -7.34 9.09
N ASP A 57 -2.02 -8.37 9.02
CA ASP A 57 -2.24 -9.53 8.16
C ASP A 57 -2.27 -10.84 8.95
N TRP A 58 -2.81 -11.89 8.32
CA TRP A 58 -2.82 -13.25 8.83
C TRP A 58 -2.13 -14.19 7.84
N ASP A 59 -1.03 -14.79 8.28
CA ASP A 59 -0.40 -15.91 7.59
C ASP A 59 -1.05 -17.22 8.03
N GLY A 60 -1.89 -17.78 7.16
CA GLY A 60 -2.57 -19.05 7.40
C GLY A 60 -1.65 -20.27 7.38
N ALA A 61 -0.48 -20.21 6.71
CA ALA A 61 0.45 -21.33 6.65
C ALA A 61 1.18 -21.54 7.98
N THR A 62 1.57 -20.43 8.62
CA THR A 62 2.28 -20.45 9.91
C THR A 62 1.38 -20.19 11.11
N SER A 63 0.09 -19.88 10.87
CA SER A 63 -0.85 -19.44 11.90
C SER A 63 -0.37 -18.20 12.67
N THR A 64 0.12 -17.20 11.94
CA THR A 64 0.77 -16.00 12.50
C THR A 64 -0.02 -14.74 12.18
N ILE A 65 -0.24 -13.89 13.19
CA ILE A 65 -0.71 -12.51 12.98
C ILE A 65 0.52 -11.63 12.77
N ILE A 66 0.55 -10.91 11.65
CA ILE A 66 1.60 -9.94 11.34
C ILE A 66 1.08 -8.54 11.68
N LEU A 67 1.84 -7.80 12.48
CA LEU A 67 1.54 -6.41 12.84
C LEU A 67 2.66 -5.51 12.32
N GLY A 68 2.32 -4.54 11.47
CA GLY A 68 3.28 -3.66 10.83
C GLY A 68 3.95 -4.33 9.63
N GLU A 69 5.28 -4.25 9.54
CA GLU A 69 6.03 -4.75 8.39
C GLU A 69 6.11 -6.28 8.37
N ARG A 70 6.01 -6.84 7.16
CA ARG A 70 6.42 -8.21 6.86
C ARG A 70 7.94 -8.36 6.89
N GLU A 71 8.39 -9.51 7.35
CA GLU A 71 9.79 -9.90 7.22
C GLU A 71 10.19 -10.14 5.74
N GLY A 72 11.48 -10.05 5.46
CA GLY A 72 12.03 -10.33 4.13
C GLY A 72 11.80 -9.21 3.10
N LYS A 73 11.68 -9.60 1.82
CA LYS A 73 11.54 -8.67 0.68
C LYS A 73 10.14 -8.10 0.53
N GLY A 74 9.14 -8.62 1.25
CA GLY A 74 7.74 -8.23 1.10
C GLY A 74 7.05 -8.89 -0.11
N VAL A 75 5.91 -8.35 -0.51
CA VAL A 75 5.09 -8.79 -1.64
C VAL A 75 5.27 -7.80 -2.78
N SER A 76 5.43 -8.28 -4.02
CA SER A 76 5.48 -7.39 -5.18
C SER A 76 4.13 -6.67 -5.34
N LEU A 77 4.16 -5.36 -5.55
CA LEU A 77 2.94 -4.60 -5.86
C LEU A 77 2.25 -5.12 -7.14
N LEU A 78 3.03 -5.71 -8.06
CA LEU A 78 2.53 -6.24 -9.33
C LEU A 78 1.82 -7.60 -9.18
N ASP A 79 2.01 -8.27 -8.05
CA ASP A 79 1.31 -9.53 -7.74
C ASP A 79 -0.07 -9.27 -7.10
N LEU A 80 -0.35 -8.02 -6.71
CA LEU A 80 -1.61 -7.64 -6.12
C LEU A 80 -2.71 -7.56 -7.17
N LYS A 81 -3.92 -7.98 -6.77
CA LYS A 81 -5.05 -7.95 -7.68
C LYS A 81 -5.41 -6.50 -8.04
N PRO A 82 -5.59 -6.22 -9.35
CA PRO A 82 -6.18 -4.97 -9.77
C PRO A 82 -7.60 -4.82 -9.22
N ARG A 83 -7.97 -3.64 -8.71
CA ARG A 83 -9.33 -3.39 -8.22
C ARG A 83 -10.24 -3.07 -9.41
N LEU A 84 -10.81 -4.12 -10.02
CA LEU A 84 -11.52 -4.11 -11.32
C LEU A 84 -12.63 -3.04 -11.48
N GLU A 85 -13.21 -2.53 -10.40
CA GLU A 85 -14.36 -1.62 -10.45
C GLU A 85 -13.98 -0.15 -10.75
N ASP A 86 -12.74 0.27 -10.47
CA ASP A 86 -12.20 1.61 -10.78
C ASP A 86 -11.03 1.54 -11.78
N PHE A 87 -10.92 0.39 -12.46
CA PHE A 87 -9.70 -0.04 -13.11
C PHE A 87 -9.60 0.40 -14.56
N PHE A 88 -9.31 1.69 -14.76
CA PHE A 88 -8.72 2.14 -16.02
C PHE A 88 -7.21 1.91 -15.94
N TYR A 89 -6.75 0.67 -16.14
CA TYR A 89 -5.52 0.60 -16.92
C TYR A 89 -5.92 1.12 -18.29
N ASP A 90 -5.47 2.31 -18.64
CA ASP A 90 -5.12 2.48 -20.03
C ASP A 90 -3.86 1.62 -20.24
N THR A 91 -4.09 0.30 -20.41
CA THR A 91 -3.05 -0.73 -20.58
C THR A 91 -2.12 -0.39 -21.75
N GLU A 92 -2.49 0.57 -22.59
CA GLU A 92 -1.65 1.11 -23.65
C GLU A 92 -0.39 1.86 -23.15
N TYR A 93 -0.33 2.24 -21.87
CA TYR A 93 0.76 3.07 -21.31
C TYR A 93 1.64 2.40 -20.25
N LEU A 94 1.39 1.14 -19.90
CA LEU A 94 2.15 0.42 -18.87
C LEU A 94 2.59 -0.95 -19.38
N VAL A 95 3.90 -1.18 -19.40
CA VAL A 95 4.46 -2.51 -19.69
C VAL A 95 5.09 -3.04 -18.41
N ILE A 96 4.43 -4.03 -17.78
CA ILE A 96 5.08 -4.85 -16.76
C ILE A 96 6.11 -5.71 -17.48
N THR A 97 7.36 -5.63 -17.07
CA THR A 97 8.47 -6.25 -17.79
C THR A 97 9.53 -6.79 -16.85
N SER A 98 10.32 -7.74 -17.36
CA SER A 98 11.58 -8.22 -16.80
C SER A 98 12.75 -8.01 -17.78
N ASP A 99 12.53 -7.22 -18.83
CA ASP A 99 13.54 -6.85 -19.81
C ASP A 99 14.62 -5.98 -19.15
N LYS A 100 15.86 -6.44 -19.20
CA LYS A 100 17.00 -5.77 -18.57
C LYS A 100 17.34 -4.46 -19.24
N ASP A 101 17.13 -4.33 -20.54
CA ASP A 101 17.43 -3.09 -21.26
C ASP A 101 16.46 -1.98 -20.84
N ALA A 102 15.19 -2.32 -20.61
CA ALA A 102 14.19 -1.39 -20.10
C ALA A 102 14.38 -1.06 -18.61
N LEU A 103 14.96 -1.99 -17.85
CA LEU A 103 15.11 -1.91 -16.39
C LEU A 103 16.55 -1.60 -15.94
N THR A 104 17.38 -1.07 -16.83
CA THR A 104 18.72 -0.57 -16.48
C THR A 104 18.69 0.94 -16.36
N PHE A 105 19.11 1.43 -15.20
CA PHE A 105 19.41 2.84 -15.02
C PHE A 105 20.84 3.11 -15.49
N HIS A 106 21.00 3.97 -16.49
CA HIS A 106 22.30 4.35 -17.06
C HIS A 106 22.77 5.72 -16.54
N GLY A 107 23.19 5.77 -15.27
CA GLY A 107 23.86 6.94 -14.67
C GLY A 107 25.38 6.82 -14.67
N ASP A 108 26.05 7.46 -13.72
CA ASP A 108 27.51 7.31 -13.51
C ASP A 108 27.90 5.85 -13.21
N THR A 109 26.98 5.10 -12.62
CA THR A 109 27.08 3.65 -12.45
C THR A 109 25.79 3.03 -12.96
N GLU A 110 25.94 1.97 -13.75
CA GLU A 110 24.79 1.19 -14.21
C GLU A 110 24.19 0.40 -13.07
N VAL A 111 22.88 0.47 -12.92
CA VAL A 111 22.11 -0.32 -11.96
C VAL A 111 21.06 -1.10 -12.72
N VAL A 112 21.09 -2.43 -12.59
CA VAL A 112 20.19 -3.34 -13.33
C VAL A 112 19.17 -3.94 -12.38
N PHE A 113 17.88 -3.76 -12.68
CA PHE A 113 16.78 -4.29 -11.89
C PHE A 113 16.17 -5.56 -12.52
N ASN A 114 15.41 -6.34 -11.75
CA ASN A 114 14.90 -7.65 -12.20
C ASN A 114 13.51 -7.61 -12.83
N PHE A 115 12.64 -6.75 -12.32
CA PHE A 115 11.29 -6.59 -12.83
C PHE A 115 10.80 -5.19 -12.48
N GLY A 116 9.75 -4.76 -13.18
CA GLY A 116 9.16 -3.48 -12.91
C GLY A 116 8.15 -3.09 -13.97
N ILE A 117 7.94 -1.79 -14.07
CA ILE A 117 7.04 -1.14 -15.00
C ILE A 117 7.90 -0.22 -15.86
N ASP A 118 7.83 -0.43 -17.17
CA ASP A 118 8.27 0.55 -18.16
C ASP A 118 7.04 1.28 -18.72
N SER A 119 6.96 2.59 -18.51
CA SER A 119 5.82 3.37 -19.00
C SER A 119 5.99 3.80 -20.46
N VAL A 120 4.91 3.74 -21.23
CA VAL A 120 4.91 4.14 -22.64
C VAL A 120 4.45 5.59 -22.73
N SER A 121 5.41 6.50 -22.91
CA SER A 121 5.23 7.95 -22.93
C SER A 121 4.51 8.45 -24.21
N LYS A 122 3.21 8.17 -24.33
CA LYS A 122 2.39 8.59 -25.48
C LYS A 122 1.39 9.70 -25.17
N SER A 123 1.05 9.91 -23.89
CA SER A 123 0.04 10.87 -23.45
C SER A 123 0.61 12.01 -22.60
N LYS A 124 -0.06 13.17 -22.60
CA LYS A 124 0.20 14.28 -21.65
C LYS A 124 -0.52 14.10 -20.32
N SER A 125 -1.36 13.07 -20.20
CA SER A 125 -2.07 12.69 -18.97
C SER A 125 -1.12 11.96 -18.01
N ALA A 126 -1.40 12.09 -16.71
CA ALA A 126 -0.71 11.28 -15.71
C ALA A 126 -1.10 9.81 -15.84
N THR A 127 -0.12 8.93 -15.65
CA THR A 127 -0.31 7.49 -15.54
C THR A 127 -0.67 7.13 -14.10
N LYS A 128 -1.57 6.15 -13.93
CA LYS A 128 -2.14 5.78 -12.63
C LYS A 128 -2.05 4.28 -12.42
N ILE A 129 -1.63 3.88 -11.24
CA ILE A 129 -1.64 2.49 -10.77
C ILE A 129 -2.52 2.46 -9.52
N PHE A 130 -3.64 1.75 -9.61
CA PHE A 130 -4.52 1.51 -8.48
C PHE A 130 -4.27 0.10 -7.94
N VAL A 131 -4.15 -0.07 -6.63
CA VAL A 131 -4.04 -1.40 -6.00
C VAL A 131 -4.81 -1.43 -4.69
N SER A 132 -5.42 -2.57 -4.38
CA SER A 132 -5.96 -2.81 -3.03
C SER A 132 -4.86 -3.41 -2.15
N LEU A 133 -4.63 -2.77 -1.02
CA LEU A 133 -3.69 -3.20 0.01
C LEU A 133 -4.39 -3.98 1.14
N GLU A 134 -5.72 -3.91 1.22
CA GLU A 134 -6.55 -4.57 2.26
C GLU A 134 -6.10 -4.26 3.71
N LYS A 135 -5.38 -3.14 3.92
CA LYS A 135 -4.72 -2.76 5.18
C LYS A 135 -3.68 -3.77 5.70
N LYS A 136 -3.11 -4.58 4.81
CA LYS A 136 -2.16 -5.68 5.11
C LYS A 136 -0.68 -5.31 4.94
N PHE A 137 -0.38 -4.07 4.59
CA PHE A 137 0.96 -3.59 4.31
C PHE A 137 1.21 -2.27 5.04
N GLN A 138 2.42 -2.12 5.59
CA GLN A 138 2.89 -0.98 6.34
C GLN A 138 3.72 -0.03 5.50
N THR A 139 4.53 -0.55 4.56
CA THR A 139 5.50 0.26 3.81
C THR A 139 5.53 -0.14 2.34
N LEU A 140 5.44 0.85 1.45
CA LEU A 140 5.72 0.70 0.01
C LEU A 140 7.14 1.17 -0.28
N LYS A 141 7.92 0.36 -0.98
CA LYS A 141 9.27 0.70 -1.47
C LYS A 141 9.45 0.36 -2.95
N PHE A 142 10.14 1.20 -3.70
CA PHE A 142 10.53 0.93 -5.09
C PHE A 142 11.63 1.88 -5.56
N TYR A 143 12.28 1.56 -6.67
CA TYR A 143 13.18 2.47 -7.37
C TYR A 143 12.47 3.11 -8.56
N THR A 144 12.79 4.35 -8.89
CA THR A 144 12.22 5.01 -10.07
C THR A 144 13.17 6.03 -10.67
N TRP A 145 13.08 6.23 -11.99
CA TRP A 145 13.73 7.30 -12.71
C TRP A 145 12.91 7.68 -13.94
N THR A 146 13.26 8.80 -14.56
CA THR A 146 12.72 9.20 -15.86
C THR A 146 13.84 9.32 -16.90
N THR A 147 13.53 9.06 -18.17
CA THR A 147 14.54 9.08 -19.25
C THR A 147 14.49 10.31 -20.14
N ASP A 148 13.33 10.94 -20.27
CA ASP A 148 13.10 11.94 -21.33
C ASP A 148 13.03 13.36 -20.79
N ASN A 149 12.33 13.53 -19.66
CA ASN A 149 12.00 14.80 -19.02
C ASN A 149 11.94 14.62 -17.50
N ASP A 150 11.95 15.73 -16.77
CA ASP A 150 11.56 15.70 -15.35
C ASP A 150 10.13 15.18 -15.21
N GLY A 151 9.89 14.50 -14.10
CA GLY A 151 8.62 13.88 -13.78
C GLY A 151 8.15 14.23 -12.38
N LYS A 152 6.85 14.02 -12.14
CA LYS A 152 6.25 14.07 -10.81
C LYS A 152 5.66 12.71 -10.49
N LEU A 153 5.77 12.29 -9.23
CA LEU A 153 5.16 11.09 -8.71
C LEU A 153 4.43 11.44 -7.41
N VAL A 154 3.22 10.91 -7.24
CA VAL A 154 2.36 11.13 -6.08
C VAL A 154 1.76 9.81 -5.65
N ILE A 155 1.79 9.54 -4.36
CA ILE A 155 1.18 8.37 -3.75
C ILE A 155 0.00 8.85 -2.91
N TRP A 156 -1.17 8.27 -3.16
CA TRP A 156 -2.44 8.65 -2.57
C TRP A 156 -3.07 7.48 -1.82
N ASP A 157 -3.63 7.76 -0.64
CA ASP A 157 -4.62 6.91 0.02
C ASP A 157 -6.00 7.24 -0.55
N THR A 158 -6.60 6.27 -1.23
CA THR A 158 -7.94 6.35 -1.84
C THR A 158 -8.96 5.48 -1.13
N THR A 159 -8.65 5.02 0.09
CA THR A 159 -9.53 4.20 0.94
C THR A 159 -10.90 4.84 1.17
N ASN A 160 -10.91 6.18 1.33
CA ASN A 160 -12.11 6.95 1.58
C ASN A 160 -12.50 7.79 0.35
N LYS A 161 -13.74 8.28 0.33
CA LYS A 161 -14.26 9.14 -0.76
C LYS A 161 -13.37 10.35 -1.06
N SER A 162 -12.74 10.91 -0.04
CA SER A 162 -11.73 11.96 -0.19
C SER A 162 -10.35 11.32 -0.20
N SER A 163 -9.67 11.36 -1.34
CA SER A 163 -8.29 10.89 -1.45
C SER A 163 -7.35 11.79 -0.63
N ILE A 164 -6.37 11.17 0.04
CA ILE A 164 -5.37 11.85 0.85
C ILE A 164 -4.01 11.66 0.18
N GLU A 165 -3.28 12.75 -0.06
CA GLU A 165 -1.89 12.67 -0.52
C GLU A 165 -1.02 12.14 0.62
N LEU A 166 -0.38 11.00 0.42
CA LEU A 166 0.58 10.45 1.38
C LEU A 166 1.96 11.08 1.18
N LYS A 167 2.39 11.19 -0.09
CA LYS A 167 3.69 11.79 -0.43
C LYS A 167 3.77 12.15 -1.91
N ARG A 168 4.57 13.16 -2.20
CA ARG A 168 4.90 13.64 -3.56
C ARG A 168 6.40 13.74 -3.74
N PHE A 169 6.84 13.45 -4.95
CA PHE A 169 8.23 13.49 -5.35
C PHE A 169 8.36 14.18 -6.71
N ASP A 170 9.32 15.09 -6.81
CA ASP A 170 9.87 15.51 -8.09
C ASP A 170 10.98 14.53 -8.47
N ILE A 171 10.94 14.01 -9.69
CA ILE A 171 11.87 13.04 -10.24
C ILE A 171 12.63 13.72 -11.38
N PRO A 172 13.86 14.23 -11.15
CA PRO A 172 14.66 14.82 -12.20
C PRO A 172 14.98 13.79 -13.28
N LYS A 173 15.09 14.27 -14.51
CA LYS A 173 15.53 13.46 -15.65
C LYS A 173 16.85 12.77 -15.34
N ASN A 174 16.92 11.47 -15.64
CA ASN A 174 18.11 10.63 -15.49
C ASN A 174 18.66 10.59 -14.06
N GLU A 175 17.80 10.73 -13.05
CA GLU A 175 18.15 10.55 -11.64
C GLU A 175 17.41 9.34 -11.06
N LEU A 176 18.16 8.37 -10.55
CA LEU A 176 17.61 7.22 -9.84
C LEU A 176 17.21 7.61 -8.41
N LYS A 177 15.96 7.35 -8.06
CA LYS A 177 15.43 7.58 -6.72
C LYS A 177 14.90 6.30 -6.09
N GLU A 178 15.21 6.12 -4.82
CA GLU A 178 14.52 5.17 -3.96
C GLU A 178 13.32 5.86 -3.30
N ILE A 179 12.15 5.26 -3.44
CA ILE A 179 10.90 5.74 -2.88
C ILE A 179 10.54 4.85 -1.71
N GLU A 180 10.24 5.47 -0.56
CA GLU A 180 9.74 4.81 0.64
C GLU A 180 8.59 5.62 1.25
N VAL A 181 7.44 4.97 1.43
CA VAL A 181 6.20 5.57 1.94
C VAL A 181 5.51 4.62 2.92
N ASN A 182 5.14 5.13 4.09
CA ASN A 182 4.28 4.41 5.02
C ASN A 182 2.84 4.39 4.48
N VAL A 183 2.30 3.19 4.29
CA VAL A 183 0.95 2.91 3.79
C VAL A 183 0.10 2.14 4.83
N GLY A 184 0.50 2.17 6.09
CA GLY A 184 -0.23 1.52 7.18
C GLY A 184 -1.67 2.04 7.32
N GLY A 185 -2.62 1.11 7.40
CA GLY A 185 -4.05 1.41 7.45
C GLY A 185 -4.66 1.87 6.12
N VAL A 186 -3.89 1.90 5.03
CA VAL A 186 -4.40 2.14 3.67
C VAL A 186 -4.99 0.84 3.13
N ASP A 187 -6.23 0.91 2.67
CA ASP A 187 -6.94 -0.19 2.01
C ASP A 187 -6.83 -0.10 0.49
N SER A 188 -6.91 1.11 -0.07
CA SER A 188 -6.82 1.38 -1.49
C SER A 188 -5.76 2.45 -1.75
N LEU A 189 -4.80 2.14 -2.62
CA LEU A 189 -3.66 2.99 -2.94
C LEU A 189 -3.70 3.39 -4.42
N LEU A 190 -3.35 4.64 -4.71
CA LEU A 190 -3.07 5.13 -6.06
C LEU A 190 -1.63 5.65 -6.13
N ILE A 191 -0.87 5.17 -7.10
CA ILE A 191 0.39 5.77 -7.54
C ILE A 191 0.12 6.52 -8.85
N GLU A 192 0.29 7.83 -8.83
CA GLU A 192 0.11 8.70 -9.99
C GLU A 192 1.45 9.31 -10.39
N PHE A 193 1.82 9.23 -11.66
CA PHE A 193 3.08 9.78 -12.15
C PHE A 193 3.00 10.30 -13.58
N GLY A 194 3.89 11.24 -13.92
CA GLY A 194 3.89 11.95 -15.20
C GLY A 194 3.13 13.29 -15.15
N GLY A 195 2.46 13.65 -16.24
CA GLY A 195 1.70 14.90 -16.38
C GLY A 195 2.52 16.10 -16.89
N TYR A 196 1.87 16.98 -17.66
CA TYR A 196 2.39 18.17 -18.36
C TYR A 196 3.25 17.90 -19.61
N ASN A 197 4.21 16.97 -19.53
CA ASN A 197 5.02 16.52 -20.66
C ASN A 197 4.90 15.01 -20.86
N LYS A 198 5.24 14.55 -22.07
CA LYS A 198 5.45 13.13 -22.34
C LYS A 198 6.71 12.69 -21.59
N THR A 199 6.55 12.21 -20.36
CA THR A 199 7.66 11.74 -19.52
C THR A 199 7.60 10.23 -19.37
N LYS A 200 8.63 9.54 -19.88
CA LYS A 200 8.85 8.12 -19.66
C LYS A 200 9.41 7.90 -18.25
N PHE A 201 8.68 7.16 -17.45
CA PHE A 201 9.05 6.63 -16.14
C PHE A 201 9.41 5.15 -16.22
N VAL A 202 10.36 4.75 -15.39
CA VAL A 202 10.55 3.36 -14.98
C VAL A 202 10.28 3.27 -13.49
N ILE A 203 9.49 2.28 -13.07
CA ILE A 203 9.32 1.90 -11.66
C ILE A 203 9.85 0.48 -11.51
N ALA A 204 10.96 0.33 -10.82
CA ALA A 204 11.65 -0.94 -10.65
C ALA A 204 11.45 -1.52 -9.25
N GLU A 205 11.22 -2.83 -9.22
CA GLU A 205 11.09 -3.65 -8.02
C GLU A 205 10.13 -3.09 -6.94
N PRO A 206 8.86 -2.79 -7.29
CA PRO A 206 7.92 -2.27 -6.32
C PRO A 206 7.46 -3.35 -5.34
N TYR A 207 7.79 -3.15 -4.06
CA TYR A 207 7.52 -4.08 -2.98
C TYR A 207 6.74 -3.42 -1.83
N LEU A 208 5.86 -4.21 -1.23
CA LEU A 208 5.07 -3.87 -0.07
C LEU A 208 5.48 -4.76 1.09
N LYS A 209 5.84 -4.15 2.21
CA LYS A 209 6.10 -4.81 3.48
C LYS A 209 4.94 -4.60 4.43
#